data_AF-A0A7X6P7S6-F1
#
_entry.id   AF-A0A7X6P7S6-F1
#
_cell.length_a   1.000
_cell.length_b   1.000
_cell.length_c   1.000
_cell.angle_alpha   90.00
_cell.angle_beta   90.00
_cell.angle_gamma   90.00
#
_symmetry.space_group_name_H-M   'P 1'
#
loop_
_entity.id
_entity.type
_entity.pdbx_description
1 polymer ?
#
loop_
_entity_poly.entity_id
_entity_poly.type
_entity_poly.pdbx_seq_one_letter_code
_entity_poly.pdbx_strand_id
1 'polypeptide(L)' 'QLDRGVTFFKARSGYENKDIEVLFCVLNRRQVGQLTDIVKDSDPDAFMIVTDVYDVMGYGFRSRNLDLSE' A
#
# COMPACT_ATOMS: atom_id res chain seq x y z
N GLN A 1 -8.92 10.12 5.26
CA GLN A 1 -9.30 9.13 6.30
C GLN A 1 -8.09 8.45 6.97
N LEU A 2 -7.02 8.10 6.24
CA LEU A 2 -5.84 7.38 6.81
C LEU A 2 -4.50 8.15 6.78
N ASP A 3 -4.44 9.30 6.09
CA ASP A 3 -3.23 10.11 5.89
C ASP A 3 -2.01 9.30 5.39
N ARG A 4 -2.21 8.58 4.28
CA ARG A 4 -1.19 7.76 3.63
C ARG A 4 -1.05 8.07 2.15
N GLY A 5 0.19 8.13 1.69
CA GLY A 5 0.52 8.19 0.26
C GLY A 5 0.30 6.84 -0.42
N VAL A 6 -0.11 6.89 -1.68
CA VAL A 6 -0.40 5.72 -2.51
C VAL A 6 0.29 5.84 -3.86
N THR A 7 0.62 4.71 -4.46
CA THR A 7 1.20 4.62 -5.81
C THR A 7 0.32 3.71 -6.65
N PHE A 8 0.05 4.11 -7.88
CA PHE A 8 -0.63 3.24 -8.85
C PHE A 8 0.40 2.51 -9.70
N PHE A 9 0.29 1.18 -9.74
CA PHE A 9 1.02 0.36 -10.71
C PHE A 9 0.11 0.04 -11.89
N LYS A 10 0.62 0.23 -13.11
CA LYS A 10 -0.03 -0.30 -14.30
C LYS A 10 0.20 -1.81 -14.34
N ALA A 11 -0.88 -2.56 -14.49
CA ALA A 11 -0.84 -4.02 -14.57
C ALA A 11 -1.76 -4.52 -15.68
N ARG A 12 -1.64 -5.82 -15.97
CA ARG A 12 -2.48 -6.50 -16.95
C ARG A 12 -3.09 -7.74 -16.31
N SER A 13 -4.39 -7.91 -16.42
CA SER A 13 -5.06 -9.13 -15.95
C SER A 13 -4.55 -10.33 -16.75
N GLY A 14 -4.08 -11.39 -16.10
CA GLY A 14 -3.51 -12.55 -16.80
C GLY A 14 -4.51 -13.33 -17.65
N TYR A 15 -5.78 -13.39 -17.22
CA TYR A 15 -6.81 -14.15 -17.94
C TYR A 15 -7.41 -13.35 -19.10
N GLU A 16 -7.87 -12.12 -18.85
CA GLU A 16 -8.59 -11.32 -19.85
C GLU A 16 -7.68 -10.42 -20.69
N ASN A 17 -6.38 -10.33 -20.37
CA ASN A 17 -5.42 -9.42 -21.00
C ASN A 17 -5.84 -7.93 -21.01
N LYS A 18 -6.68 -7.51 -20.06
CA LYS A 18 -7.10 -6.11 -19.88
C LYS A 18 -6.09 -5.33 -19.05
N ASP A 19 -5.94 -4.05 -19.39
CA ASP A 19 -5.18 -3.11 -18.59
C ASP A 19 -5.95 -2.79 -17.30
N ILE A 20 -5.26 -2.86 -16.17
CA ILE A 20 -5.79 -2.58 -14.84
C ILE A 20 -4.78 -1.73 -14.05
N GLU A 21 -5.25 -1.08 -13.00
CA GLU A 21 -4.39 -0.36 -12.06
C GLU A 21 -4.41 -1.06 -10.70
N VAL A 22 -3.25 -1.20 -10.08
CA VAL A 22 -3.09 -1.75 -8.74
C VAL A 22 -2.71 -0.61 -7.80
N LEU A 23 -3.51 -0.41 -6.75
CA LEU A 23 -3.22 0.54 -5.69
C LEU A 23 -2.21 -0.06 -4.71
N PHE A 24 -1.07 0.58 -4.56
CA PHE A 24 -0.03 0.20 -3.60
C PHE A 24 0.10 1.26 -2.51
N CYS A 25 0.17 0.81 -1.25
CA CYS A 25 0.33 1.68 -0.10
C CYS A 25 1.18 0.99 0.95
N VAL A 26 2.06 1.76 1.59
CA VAL A 26 2.74 1.33 2.82
C VAL A 26 1.99 1.95 4.01
N LEU A 27 1.73 1.16 5.04
CA LEU A 27 0.97 1.58 6.21
C LEU A 27 1.42 0.81 7.46
N ASN A 28 1.09 1.35 8.63
CA ASN A 28 1.33 0.66 9.88
C ASN A 28 0.33 -0.50 10.03
N ARG A 29 0.75 -1.61 10.65
CA ARG A 29 -0.13 -2.78 10.91
C ARG A 29 -1.45 -2.43 11.60
N ARG A 30 -1.47 -1.42 12.47
CA ARG A 30 -2.69 -0.95 13.16
C ARG A 30 -3.73 -0.32 12.22
N GLN A 31 -3.30 0.15 11.05
CA GLN A 31 -4.17 0.79 10.04
C GLN A 31 -4.79 -0.22 9.06
N VAL A 32 -4.36 -1.49 9.09
CA VAL A 32 -4.84 -2.52 8.15
C VAL A 32 -6.35 -2.77 8.30
N GLY A 33 -6.87 -2.80 9.52
CA GLY A 33 -8.31 -2.94 9.76
C GLY A 33 -9.10 -1.79 9.14
N GLN A 34 -8.73 -0.55 9.48
CA GLN A 34 -9.38 0.65 8.92
C GLN A 34 -9.30 0.71 7.39
N LEU A 35 -8.17 0.31 6.79
CA LEU A 35 -8.05 0.25 5.33
C LEU A 35 -8.97 -0.82 4.73
N THR A 36 -9.08 -1.98 5.40
CA THR A 36 -9.96 -3.07 4.94
C THR A 36 -11.42 -2.63 4.94
N ASP A 37 -11.86 -1.90 5.97
CA ASP A 37 -13.22 -1.35 6.04
C ASP A 37 -13.46 -0.34 4.92
N ILE A 38 -12.53 0.60 4.70
CA ILE A 38 -12.61 1.59 3.61
C ILE A 38 -12.70 0.91 2.24
N VAL A 39 -11.88 -0.12 2.00
CA VAL A 39 -11.88 -0.85 0.72
C VAL A 39 -13.21 -1.56 0.52
N LYS A 40 -13.73 -2.27 1.52
CA LYS A 40 -15.01 -2.99 1.43
C LYS A 40 -16.21 -2.06 1.27
N ASP A 41 -16.19 -0.92 1.95
CA ASP A 41 -17.23 0.10 1.80
C ASP A 41 -17.23 0.72 0.38
N SER A 42 -16.06 0.75 -0.28
CA SER A 42 -15.90 1.29 -1.63
C SER A 42 -16.19 0.25 -2.72
N ASP A 43 -15.71 -0.98 -2.54
CA ASP A 43 -15.87 -2.12 -3.44
C ASP A 43 -15.94 -3.43 -2.61
N PRO A 44 -17.16 -3.97 -2.39
CA PRO A 44 -17.36 -5.20 -1.61
C PRO A 44 -16.70 -6.44 -2.21
N ASP A 45 -16.44 -6.45 -3.53
CA ASP A 45 -15.85 -7.58 -4.25
C ASP A 45 -14.32 -7.44 -4.39
N ALA A 46 -13.74 -6.33 -3.93
CA ALA A 46 -12.30 -6.13 -3.93
C ALA A 46 -11.56 -7.09 -2.99
N PHE A 47 -10.35 -7.45 -3.40
CA PHE A 47 -9.42 -8.19 -2.56
C PHE A 47 -8.14 -7.39 -2.34
N MET A 48 -7.43 -7.69 -1.26
CA MET A 48 -6.17 -7.05 -0.92
C MET A 48 -5.10 -8.10 -0.63
N ILE A 49 -3.86 -7.78 -1.00
CA ILE A 49 -2.69 -8.53 -0.58
C ILE A 49 -1.96 -7.69 0.46
N VAL A 50 -1.77 -8.25 1.66
CA VAL A 50 -1.03 -7.59 2.75
C VAL A 50 0.30 -8.30 2.93
N THR A 51 1.39 -7.58 2.74
CA THR A 51 2.75 -8.09 2.90
C THR A 51 3.50 -7.31 3.97
N ASP A 52 4.30 -8.02 4.77
CA ASP A 52 5.23 -7.38 5.70
C ASP A 52 6.44 -6.86 4.92
N VAL A 53 6.86 -5.64 5.24
CA VAL A 53 8.07 -5.01 4.70
C VAL A 53 9.11 -4.88 5.81
N TYR A 54 10.38 -5.15 5.49
CA TYR A 54 11.45 -5.18 6.48
C TYR A 54 11.85 -3.78 6.98
N ASP A 55 12.01 -2.82 6.05
CA ASP A 55 12.36 -1.45 6.38
C ASP A 55 11.71 -0.48 5.39
N VAL A 56 11.37 0.73 5.87
CA VAL A 56 10.72 1.78 5.09
C VAL A 56 11.34 3.11 5.48
N MET A 57 11.96 3.78 4.51
CA MET A 57 12.58 5.09 4.70
C MET A 57 11.68 6.19 4.13
N GLY A 58 11.68 7.35 4.79
CA GLY A 58 11.03 8.56 4.28
C GLY A 58 9.82 9.02 5.09
N TYR A 59 9.10 9.98 4.51
CA TYR A 59 8.04 10.73 5.18
C TYR A 59 6.93 9.81 5.73
N GLY A 60 6.54 10.04 7.00
CA GLY A 60 5.47 9.28 7.66
C GLY A 60 5.88 7.92 8.23
N PHE A 61 7.17 7.56 8.15
CA PHE A 61 7.78 6.38 8.77
C PHE A 61 8.99 6.80 9.63
N ARG A 62 9.44 5.93 10.54
CA ARG A 62 10.55 6.28 11.45
C ARG A 62 11.80 6.54 10.62
N SER A 63 12.27 7.79 10.61
CA SER A 63 13.57 8.12 10.04
C SER A 63 14.64 7.45 10.90
N ARG A 64 15.35 6.46 10.37
CA ARG A 64 16.71 6.21 10.86
C ARG A 64 17.52 7.45 10.49
N ASN A 65 18.27 8.01 11.42
CA ASN A 65 19.36 8.90 11.06
C ASN A 65 20.35 8.01 10.29
N LEU A 66 20.26 8.04 8.97
CA LEU A 66 21.24 7.40 8.10
C LEU A 66 22.44 8.34 8.11
N ASP A 67 23.46 8.00 8.92
CA ASP A 67 24.77 8.61 8.76
C ASP A 67 25.36 8.06 7.47
N LEU A 68 25.34 8.86 6.40
CA LEU A 68 25.85 8.50 5.08
C LEU A 68 27.36 8.81 4.97
N SER A 69 28.07 8.90 6.09
CA SER A 69 29.49 9.27 6.14
C SER A 69 30.47 8.09 6.06
N GLU A 70 30.09 6.97 5.44
CA GLU A 70 31.07 5.98 4.96
C GLU A 70 31.29 6.11 3.45
#